data_AF-A0A511H9D4-F1
#
_entry.id   AF-A0A511H9D4-F1
#
_cell.length_a   1.000
_cell.length_b   1.000
_cell.length_c   1.000
_cell.angle_alpha   90.00
_cell.angle_beta   90.00
_cell.angle_gamma   90.00
#
_symmetry.space_group_name_H-M   'P 1'
#
loop_
_entity.id
_entity.type
_entity.pdbx_description
1 polymer ?
#
loop_
_entity_poly.entity_id
_entity_poly.type
_entity_poly.pdbx_seq_one_letter_code
_entity_poly.pdbx_strand_id
1 'polypeptide(L)'
;MSRVFDVSAVTDTLRLSPSGTGEAVFHVINASRAPVRARLSVVPEAGARREWLFIDGETQRDFPPTGAQRILIRLRVPAGTPPGHFTFHLRVEDCDSPDARFAQGPAVTVEVVSSPPAARAFPMNWAVMAVGTFILLGTVASLLAAGRARQPSPGAPCPDGHCGRGLTCAKQFDGGVCLASQGQPCEAGSQCITGYCEPGVGCTVPLGKDCASPEDCPGALTCADVLGSSVCLLEPGEDCEHDRDCASFFCNAERKCNRDDGRCDSNAECHSPTQCGATKLCQLPDGQPCMRHEACLSGYCSETCQISPESFQCESPCPAYTACVSGSCTPVDGKLLNQNMLLTAPRILKGIRELRIQQGTQP
;
A
#
# COMPACT_ATOMS: atom_id res chain seq x y z
N MET A 1 11.58 -14.31 39.35
CA MET A 1 10.19 -14.37 38.86
C MET A 1 10.23 -14.54 37.36
N SER A 2 9.64 -15.59 36.79
CA SER A 2 9.61 -15.80 35.35
C SER A 2 8.68 -14.77 34.71
N ARG A 3 9.23 -13.90 33.84
CA ARG A 3 8.47 -12.92 33.07
C ARG A 3 7.55 -13.66 32.09
N VAL A 4 6.24 -13.45 32.20
CA VAL A 4 5.22 -14.16 31.39
C VAL A 4 5.05 -13.53 30.01
N PHE A 5 5.23 -12.21 29.92
CA PHE A 5 5.13 -11.45 28.68
C PHE A 5 6.38 -10.62 28.44
N ASP A 6 6.88 -10.64 27.20
CA ASP A 6 7.80 -9.63 26.70
C ASP A 6 7.05 -8.64 25.82
N VAL A 7 7.30 -7.34 26.03
CA VAL A 7 6.57 -6.26 25.35
C VAL A 7 7.60 -5.26 24.83
N SER A 8 7.60 -5.05 23.51
CA SER A 8 8.45 -4.08 22.82
C SER A 8 7.61 -3.16 21.94
N ALA A 9 8.06 -1.92 21.77
CA ALA A 9 7.46 -0.98 20.81
C ALA A 9 8.25 -1.03 19.50
N VAL A 10 7.55 -0.88 18.38
CA VAL A 10 8.18 -0.73 17.05
C VAL A 10 8.73 0.69 16.86
N THR A 11 8.13 1.67 17.54
CA THR A 11 8.44 3.09 17.41
C THR A 11 8.46 3.76 18.78
N ASP A 12 9.54 4.50 19.08
CA ASP A 12 9.71 5.20 20.37
C ASP A 12 9.08 6.61 20.36
N THR A 13 8.96 7.21 19.17
CA THR A 13 8.35 8.52 18.95
C THR A 13 7.27 8.47 17.87
N LEU A 14 6.13 9.10 18.14
CA LEU A 14 4.97 9.17 17.26
C LEU A 14 4.65 10.62 16.93
N ARG A 15 4.72 10.97 15.64
CA ARG A 15 4.22 12.25 15.12
C ARG A 15 2.78 12.11 14.68
N LEU A 16 1.94 13.04 15.11
CA LEU A 16 0.52 13.04 14.73
C LEU A 16 0.31 13.69 13.36
N SER A 17 -0.72 13.23 12.67
CA SER A 17 -1.25 13.89 11.49
C SER A 17 -1.80 15.29 11.84
N PRO A 18 -2.05 16.15 10.84
CA PRO A 18 -2.70 17.45 11.06
C PRO A 18 -4.08 17.38 11.72
N SER A 19 -4.75 16.22 11.68
CA SER A 19 -6.04 15.97 12.35
C SER A 19 -5.89 15.45 13.79
N GLY A 20 -4.67 15.40 14.34
CA GLY A 20 -4.40 14.93 15.69
C GLY A 20 -4.47 13.41 15.85
N THR A 21 -4.32 12.65 14.76
CA THR A 21 -4.39 11.18 14.78
C THR A 21 -3.02 10.53 14.56
N GLY A 22 -2.77 9.38 15.18
CA GLY A 22 -1.54 8.61 14.97
C GLY A 22 -1.70 7.16 15.41
N GLU A 23 -0.71 6.33 15.09
CA GLU A 23 -0.72 4.90 15.40
C GLU A 23 0.61 4.46 15.99
N ALA A 24 0.56 3.65 17.06
CA ALA A 24 1.73 3.02 17.66
C ALA A 24 1.56 1.50 17.66
N VAL A 25 2.63 0.77 17.33
CA VAL A 25 2.61 -0.70 17.28
C VAL A 25 3.48 -1.27 18.39
N PHE A 26 2.92 -2.20 19.15
CA PHE A 26 3.64 -3.01 20.12
C PHE A 26 3.69 -4.47 19.69
N HIS A 27 4.83 -5.12 19.90
CA HIS A 27 4.96 -6.57 19.85
C HIS A 27 4.83 -7.14 21.26
N VAL A 28 3.94 -8.11 21.43
CA VAL A 28 3.74 -8.84 22.69
C VAL A 28 4.05 -10.30 22.45
N ILE A 29 4.95 -10.86 23.24
CA ILE A 29 5.37 -12.26 23.20
C ILE A 29 4.94 -12.93 24.50
N ASN A 30 4.22 -14.04 24.43
CA ASN A 30 4.03 -14.94 25.57
C ASN A 30 5.32 -15.72 25.78
N ALA A 31 6.14 -15.32 26.76
CA ALA A 31 7.40 -15.96 27.08
C ALA A 31 7.23 -17.29 27.85
N SER A 32 5.99 -17.67 28.18
CA SER A 32 5.70 -18.94 28.85
C SER A 32 5.54 -20.10 27.85
N ARG A 33 5.65 -21.33 28.38
CA ARG A 33 5.43 -22.58 27.62
C ARG A 33 3.96 -23.05 27.64
N ALA A 34 3.06 -22.26 28.21
CA ALA A 34 1.63 -22.54 28.26
C ALA A 34 0.87 -21.46 27.46
N PRO A 35 -0.31 -21.76 26.91
CA PRO A 35 -1.17 -20.72 26.37
C PRO A 35 -1.63 -19.79 27.49
N VAL A 36 -1.75 -18.50 27.20
CA VAL A 36 -2.18 -17.49 28.18
C VAL A 36 -3.24 -16.61 27.57
N ARG A 37 -4.36 -16.43 28.28
CA ARG A 37 -5.35 -15.39 27.97
C ARG A 37 -4.90 -14.10 28.62
N ALA A 38 -4.59 -13.09 27.81
CA ALA A 38 -4.08 -11.82 28.27
C ALA A 38 -5.10 -10.69 28.07
N ARG A 39 -5.18 -9.77 29.04
CA ARG A 39 -5.85 -8.48 28.90
C ARG A 39 -4.83 -7.40 28.56
N LEU A 40 -5.17 -6.59 27.58
CA LEU A 40 -4.39 -5.47 27.06
C LEU A 40 -5.00 -4.18 27.57
N SER A 41 -4.17 -3.29 28.12
CA SER A 41 -4.58 -1.96 28.54
C SER A 41 -3.50 -0.94 28.22
N VAL A 42 -3.92 0.29 27.91
CA VAL A 42 -2.98 1.39 27.71
C VAL A 42 -2.91 2.21 28.99
N VAL A 43 -1.69 2.45 29.46
CA VAL A 43 -1.41 3.23 30.66
C VAL A 43 -0.86 4.59 30.22
N PRO A 44 -1.64 5.69 30.34
CA PRO A 44 -1.12 7.03 30.10
C PRO A 44 -0.18 7.44 31.24
N GLU A 45 0.85 8.22 30.91
CA GLU A 45 1.77 8.80 31.89
C GLU A 45 1.82 10.33 31.77
N ALA A 46 2.89 10.91 31.21
CA ALA A 46 3.12 12.33 31.24
C ALA A 46 2.17 13.06 30.27
N GLY A 47 1.12 13.67 30.81
CA GLY A 47 0.17 14.53 30.07
C GLY A 47 -0.71 13.84 29.02
N ALA A 48 -0.48 12.56 28.74
CA ALA A 48 -1.38 11.74 27.92
C ALA A 48 -2.69 11.51 28.66
N ARG A 49 -3.81 11.48 27.91
CA ARG A 49 -5.11 11.14 28.48
C ARG A 49 -5.60 9.78 27.99
N ARG A 50 -6.21 9.00 28.87
CA ARG A 50 -6.63 7.63 28.56
C ARG A 50 -7.63 7.58 27.41
N GLU A 51 -8.52 8.57 27.35
CA GLU A 51 -9.55 8.74 26.32
C GLU A 51 -8.99 9.04 24.92
N TRP A 52 -7.69 9.35 24.80
CA TRP A 52 -7.05 9.55 23.49
C TRP A 52 -6.55 8.24 22.88
N LEU A 53 -6.42 7.19 23.69
CA LEU A 53 -5.70 5.96 23.35
C LEU A 53 -6.68 4.80 23.16
N PHE A 54 -6.64 4.16 22.00
CA PHE A 54 -7.56 3.08 21.64
C PHE A 54 -6.75 1.87 21.18
N ILE A 55 -7.00 0.70 21.78
CA ILE A 55 -6.47 -0.56 21.26
C ILE A 55 -7.36 -0.95 20.09
N ASP A 56 -6.76 -1.20 18.93
CA ASP A 56 -7.49 -1.68 17.75
C ASP A 56 -7.78 -3.18 17.89
N GLY A 57 -9.04 -3.56 17.74
CA GLY A 57 -9.53 -4.92 17.94
C GLY A 57 -9.77 -5.30 19.41
N GLU A 58 -9.71 -6.59 19.71
CA GLU A 58 -10.04 -7.11 21.03
C GLU A 58 -9.00 -6.76 22.09
N THR A 59 -9.45 -6.39 23.29
CA THR A 59 -8.61 -6.07 24.45
C THR A 59 -8.30 -7.30 25.31
N GLN A 60 -8.94 -8.43 25.06
CA GLN A 60 -8.57 -9.73 25.64
C GLN A 60 -8.21 -10.66 24.50
N ARG A 61 -7.05 -11.31 24.56
CA ARG A 61 -6.56 -12.18 23.48
C ARG A 61 -5.91 -13.42 24.03
N ASP A 62 -6.05 -14.52 23.30
CA ASP A 62 -5.37 -15.77 23.59
C ASP A 62 -4.00 -15.79 22.90
N PHE A 63 -2.93 -15.96 23.68
CA PHE A 63 -1.57 -16.10 23.19
C PHE A 63 -1.14 -17.57 23.26
N PRO A 64 -0.75 -18.18 22.12
CA PRO A 64 -0.14 -19.50 22.12
C PRO A 64 1.15 -19.54 22.96
N PRO A 65 1.60 -20.73 23.41
CA PRO A 65 2.92 -20.89 24.00
C PRO A 65 4.00 -20.29 23.09
N THR A 66 4.89 -19.46 23.63
CA THR A 66 5.95 -18.78 22.85
C THR A 66 5.45 -17.92 21.67
N GLY A 67 4.14 -17.68 21.58
CA GLY A 67 3.50 -16.98 20.49
C GLY A 67 3.64 -15.46 20.62
N ALA A 68 3.70 -14.78 19.47
CA ALA A 68 3.79 -13.33 19.39
C ALA A 68 2.57 -12.75 18.66
N GLN A 69 2.10 -11.58 19.11
CA GLN A 69 1.07 -10.81 18.43
C GLN A 69 1.45 -9.33 18.34
N ARG A 70 0.96 -8.66 17.29
CA ARG A 70 1.07 -7.21 17.11
C ARG A 70 -0.18 -6.54 17.66
N ILE A 71 0.02 -5.53 18.50
CA ILE A 71 -1.04 -4.72 19.10
C ILE A 71 -0.93 -3.30 18.54
N LEU A 72 -1.96 -2.87 17.82
CA LEU A 72 -2.05 -1.52 17.26
C LEU A 72 -2.81 -0.61 18.23
N ILE A 73 -2.19 0.50 18.62
CA ILE A 73 -2.78 1.55 19.44
C ILE A 73 -3.05 2.76 18.55
N ARG A 74 -4.33 3.10 18.35
CA ARG A 74 -4.74 4.33 17.66
C ARG A 74 -4.83 5.48 18.67
N LEU A 75 -4.21 6.59 18.34
CA LEU A 75 -4.28 7.83 19.11
C LEU A 75 -5.18 8.85 18.42
N ARG A 76 -6.04 9.52 19.20
CA ARG A 76 -6.85 10.67 18.76
C ARG A 76 -6.75 11.79 19.78
N VAL A 77 -5.94 12.80 19.48
CA VAL A 77 -5.78 14.01 20.30
C VAL A 77 -6.80 15.05 19.85
N PRO A 78 -7.66 15.56 20.75
CA PRO A 78 -8.64 16.59 20.43
C PRO A 78 -7.99 17.89 19.92
N ALA A 79 -8.70 18.59 19.03
CA ALA A 79 -8.30 19.92 18.58
C ALA A 79 -8.23 20.90 19.77
N GLY A 80 -7.24 21.80 19.74
CA GLY A 80 -6.98 22.75 20.83
C GLY A 80 -6.14 22.19 21.98
N THR A 81 -5.64 20.95 21.89
CA THR A 81 -4.65 20.43 22.83
C THR A 81 -3.35 21.25 22.73
N PRO A 82 -2.80 21.76 23.84
CA PRO A 82 -1.55 22.52 23.82
C PRO A 82 -0.41 21.71 23.20
N PRO A 83 0.52 22.35 22.47
CA PRO A 83 1.72 21.68 21.98
C PRO A 83 2.51 21.09 23.15
N GLY A 84 3.06 19.90 22.95
CA GLY A 84 3.81 19.21 23.99
C GLY A 84 4.15 17.76 23.65
N HIS A 85 4.92 17.15 24.55
CA HIS A 85 5.24 15.72 24.50
C HIS A 85 4.39 14.97 25.51
N PHE A 86 3.79 13.86 25.08
CA PHE A 86 2.97 13.02 25.94
C PHE A 86 3.41 11.57 25.87
N THR A 87 3.41 10.84 26.98
CA THR A 87 3.89 9.45 27.01
C THR A 87 2.80 8.45 27.42
N PHE A 88 2.85 7.26 26.83
CA PHE A 88 2.01 6.14 27.22
C PHE A 88 2.71 4.80 27.00
N HIS A 89 2.21 3.76 27.67
CA HIS A 89 2.75 2.39 27.59
C HIS A 89 1.63 1.39 27.36
N LEU A 90 1.96 0.26 26.72
CA LEU A 90 1.10 -0.92 26.74
C LEU A 90 1.37 -1.75 27.99
N ARG A 91 0.31 -2.08 28.73
CA ARG A 91 0.32 -3.07 29.82
C ARG A 91 -0.42 -4.32 29.36
N VAL A 92 0.22 -5.46 29.60
CA VAL A 92 -0.30 -6.79 29.30
C VAL A 92 -0.38 -7.56 30.62
N GLU A 93 -1.53 -8.11 30.95
CA GLU A 93 -1.76 -8.87 32.18
C GLU A 93 -2.46 -10.19 31.88
N ASP A 94 -2.09 -11.24 32.60
CA ASP A 94 -2.69 -12.57 32.51
C ASP A 94 -4.05 -12.54 33.21
N CYS A 95 -5.11 -12.95 32.53
CA CYS A 95 -6.48 -12.91 33.06
C CYS A 95 -6.67 -13.80 34.30
N ASP A 96 -5.90 -14.87 34.45
CA ASP A 96 -6.02 -15.79 35.58
C ASP A 96 -5.25 -15.30 36.81
N SER A 97 -4.30 -14.37 36.64
CA SER A 97 -3.53 -13.79 37.76
C SER A 97 -2.96 -12.39 37.42
N PRO A 98 -3.82 -11.37 37.26
CA PRO A 98 -3.43 -10.08 36.68
C PRO A 98 -2.45 -9.28 37.55
N ASP A 99 -2.50 -9.45 38.88
CA ASP A 99 -1.64 -8.72 39.81
C ASP A 99 -0.23 -9.31 39.93
N ALA A 100 -0.05 -10.59 39.61
CA ALA A 100 1.24 -11.28 39.73
C ALA A 100 1.91 -11.57 38.37
N ARG A 101 1.14 -11.62 37.28
CA ARG A 101 1.60 -11.98 35.94
C ARG A 101 1.24 -10.87 34.95
N PHE A 102 2.01 -9.78 34.99
CA PHE A 102 1.88 -8.68 34.05
C PHE A 102 3.25 -8.21 33.53
N ALA A 103 3.23 -7.47 32.43
CA ALA A 103 4.38 -6.75 31.91
C ALA A 103 3.94 -5.40 31.35
N GLN A 104 4.82 -4.41 31.49
CA GLN A 104 4.67 -3.09 30.87
C GLN A 104 5.72 -2.94 29.77
N GLY A 105 5.29 -2.44 28.61
CA GLY A 105 6.16 -2.12 27.49
C GLY A 105 6.93 -0.81 27.69
N PRO A 106 7.85 -0.48 26.77
CA PRO A 106 8.55 0.80 26.77
C PRO A 106 7.60 1.98 26.55
N ALA A 107 8.06 3.18 26.92
CA ALA A 107 7.33 4.42 26.74
C ALA A 107 7.29 4.80 25.26
N VAL A 108 6.11 5.13 24.74
CA VAL A 108 5.97 5.78 23.43
C VAL A 108 5.70 7.25 23.65
N THR A 109 6.52 8.11 23.05
CA THR A 109 6.40 9.57 23.14
C THR A 109 5.65 10.12 21.94
N VAL A 110 4.54 10.81 22.18
CA VAL A 110 3.74 11.51 21.19
C VAL A 110 4.15 12.98 21.16
N GLU A 111 4.46 13.49 19.97
CA GLU A 111 4.74 14.91 19.75
C GLU A 111 3.49 15.60 19.15
N VAL A 112 2.91 16.55 19.89
CA VAL A 112 1.81 17.41 19.41
C VAL A 112 2.37 18.75 19.00
N VAL A 113 2.38 19.02 17.69
CA VAL A 113 2.66 20.33 17.12
C VAL A 113 1.33 21.11 17.03
N SER A 114 1.35 22.42 17.34
CA SER A 114 0.15 23.26 17.51
C SER A 114 -0.90 23.08 16.41
N SER A 115 -2.10 22.62 16.78
CA SER A 115 -3.30 22.68 15.92
C SER A 115 -3.96 24.08 16.02
N PRO A 116 -4.50 24.63 14.92
CA PRO A 116 -5.22 25.90 14.95
C PRO A 116 -6.37 25.87 15.96
N PRO A 117 -6.59 26.95 16.76
CA PRO A 117 -7.62 26.97 17.79
C PRO A 117 -9.03 26.82 17.18
N ALA A 118 -9.88 26.02 17.83
CA ALA A 118 -11.27 25.87 17.47
C ALA A 118 -11.97 27.24 17.47
N ALA A 119 -12.74 27.53 16.42
CA ALA A 119 -13.47 28.79 16.30
C ALA A 119 -14.34 29.02 17.54
N ARG A 120 -14.17 30.20 18.14
CA ARG A 120 -14.73 30.62 19.42
C ARG A 120 -16.25 30.49 19.40
N ALA A 121 -16.81 29.70 20.31
CA ALA A 121 -18.26 29.62 20.52
C ALA A 121 -18.78 31.01 20.90
N PHE A 122 -19.66 31.54 20.05
CA PHE A 122 -20.31 32.83 20.21
C PHE A 122 -21.41 32.72 21.29
N PRO A 123 -21.57 33.70 22.20
CA PRO A 123 -22.45 33.59 23.36
C PRO A 123 -23.94 33.46 22.96
N MET A 124 -24.61 32.48 23.56
CA MET A 124 -25.89 31.86 23.16
C MET A 124 -27.14 32.72 23.38
N ASN A 125 -27.00 33.96 23.87
CA ASN A 125 -28.13 34.68 24.47
C ASN A 125 -28.88 35.55 23.45
N TRP A 126 -28.40 35.65 22.20
CA TRP A 126 -29.02 36.42 21.11
C TRP A 126 -29.69 35.52 20.05
N ALA A 127 -29.53 34.20 20.16
CA ALA A 127 -29.89 33.24 19.11
C ALA A 127 -31.41 32.98 18.98
N VAL A 128 -32.20 33.20 20.02
CA VAL A 128 -33.64 32.82 19.99
C VAL A 128 -34.49 33.77 19.13
N MET A 129 -34.13 35.05 19.05
CA MET A 129 -34.93 36.06 18.33
C MET A 129 -34.63 36.13 16.82
N ALA A 130 -33.45 35.66 16.38
CA ALA A 130 -33.09 35.63 14.96
C ALA A 130 -33.57 34.35 14.24
N VAL A 131 -33.76 33.25 14.98
CA VAL A 131 -34.10 31.92 14.44
C VAL A 131 -35.51 31.88 13.84
N GLY A 132 -36.49 32.56 14.42
CA GLY A 132 -37.87 32.57 13.89
C GLY A 132 -37.97 33.18 12.48
N THR A 133 -37.23 34.26 12.23
CA THR A 133 -37.25 34.97 10.94
C THR A 133 -36.33 34.31 9.91
N PHE A 134 -35.20 33.73 10.33
CA PHE A 134 -34.29 32.99 9.45
C PHE A 134 -34.81 31.62 9.02
N ILE A 135 -35.65 30.95 9.82
CA ILE A 135 -36.23 29.66 9.42
C ILE A 135 -37.18 29.86 8.23
N LEU A 136 -38.04 30.88 8.26
CA LEU A 136 -39.00 31.16 7.18
C LEU A 136 -38.33 31.65 5.89
N LEU A 137 -37.33 32.54 5.99
CA LEU A 137 -36.55 32.98 4.81
C LEU A 137 -35.58 31.88 4.32
N GLY A 138 -35.02 31.09 5.24
CA GLY A 138 -34.09 30.00 4.96
C GLY A 138 -34.75 28.78 4.32
N THR A 139 -36.01 28.48 4.63
CA THR A 139 -36.77 27.42 3.92
C THR A 139 -37.07 27.81 2.48
N VAL A 140 -37.42 29.07 2.23
CA VAL A 140 -37.67 29.56 0.86
C VAL A 140 -36.36 29.67 0.07
N ALA A 141 -35.27 30.13 0.71
CA ALA A 141 -33.95 30.17 0.09
C ALA A 141 -33.34 28.76 -0.12
N SER A 142 -33.57 27.79 0.77
CA SER A 142 -33.12 26.40 0.60
C SER A 142 -33.88 25.66 -0.49
N LEU A 143 -35.19 25.94 -0.67
CA LEU A 143 -35.95 25.40 -1.79
C LEU A 143 -35.52 26.03 -3.13
N LEU A 144 -35.02 27.27 -3.12
CA LEU A 144 -34.44 27.91 -4.30
C LEU A 144 -32.96 27.51 -4.55
N ALA A 145 -32.20 27.16 -3.51
CA ALA A 145 -30.80 26.71 -3.60
C ALA A 145 -30.68 25.21 -3.93
N ALA A 146 -31.64 24.38 -3.53
CA ALA A 146 -31.73 22.98 -3.97
C ALA A 146 -31.96 22.85 -5.49
N GLY A 147 -32.39 23.93 -6.15
CA GLY A 147 -32.50 24.02 -7.60
C GLY A 147 -31.24 24.51 -8.33
N ARG A 148 -30.18 24.92 -7.63
CA ARG A 148 -28.96 25.46 -8.28
C ARG A 148 -27.70 24.75 -7.81
N ALA A 149 -27.16 23.95 -8.73
CA ALA A 149 -25.87 23.24 -8.72
C ALA A 149 -25.77 22.01 -7.81
N ARG A 150 -26.43 20.90 -8.23
CA ARG A 150 -25.86 19.57 -8.01
C ARG A 150 -24.50 19.56 -8.70
N GLN A 151 -23.42 19.54 -7.93
CA GLN A 151 -22.08 19.32 -8.50
C GLN A 151 -22.09 17.98 -9.25
N PRO A 152 -21.38 17.88 -10.39
CA PRO A 152 -21.34 16.65 -11.18
C PRO A 152 -20.88 15.47 -10.32
N SER A 153 -21.67 14.39 -10.30
CA SER A 153 -21.37 13.13 -9.59
C SER A 153 -20.42 12.24 -10.40
N PRO A 154 -19.84 11.17 -9.83
CA PRO A 154 -19.08 10.19 -10.60
C PRO A 154 -19.88 9.70 -11.82
N GLY A 155 -19.25 9.63 -12.99
CA GLY A 155 -19.87 9.26 -14.27
C GLY A 155 -20.67 10.37 -14.96
N ALA A 156 -20.77 11.58 -14.37
CA ALA A 156 -21.43 12.71 -15.02
C ALA A 156 -20.53 13.36 -16.10
N PRO A 157 -21.11 13.91 -17.19
CA PRO A 157 -20.33 14.66 -18.18
C PRO A 157 -19.78 15.97 -17.58
N CYS A 158 -18.55 16.33 -17.96
CA CYS A 158 -17.88 17.58 -17.59
C CYS A 158 -17.44 18.37 -18.84
N PRO A 159 -18.40 18.96 -19.59
CA PRO A 159 -18.09 19.73 -20.80
C PRO A 159 -17.18 20.94 -20.52
N ASP A 160 -17.32 21.57 -19.35
CA ASP A 160 -16.51 22.71 -18.94
C ASP A 160 -15.27 22.31 -18.13
N GLY A 161 -14.94 21.01 -18.05
CA GLY A 161 -13.79 20.49 -17.30
C GLY A 161 -13.94 20.49 -15.77
N HIS A 162 -15.10 20.89 -15.24
CA HIS A 162 -15.34 20.99 -13.80
C HIS A 162 -16.11 19.76 -13.29
N CYS A 163 -15.66 19.21 -12.16
CA CYS A 163 -16.31 18.11 -11.45
C CYS A 163 -16.51 18.44 -9.97
N GLY A 164 -17.33 17.66 -9.27
CA GLY A 164 -17.42 17.72 -7.81
C GLY A 164 -16.10 17.41 -7.10
N ARG A 165 -16.00 17.69 -5.80
CA ARG A 165 -14.79 17.39 -5.01
C ARG A 165 -14.46 15.88 -5.08
N GLY A 166 -13.19 15.56 -5.26
CA GLY A 166 -12.71 14.16 -5.33
C GLY A 166 -12.87 13.50 -6.69
N LEU A 167 -13.21 14.27 -7.72
CA LEU A 167 -13.43 13.80 -9.09
C LEU A 167 -12.50 14.53 -10.06
N THR A 168 -12.02 13.79 -11.06
CA THR A 168 -11.17 14.30 -12.14
C THR A 168 -11.91 14.18 -13.46
N CYS A 169 -11.93 15.25 -14.26
CA CYS A 169 -12.52 15.22 -15.59
C CYS A 169 -11.57 14.52 -16.57
N ALA A 170 -11.90 13.29 -16.98
CA ALA A 170 -11.18 12.54 -18.00
C ALA A 170 -11.69 12.91 -19.39
N LYS A 171 -10.81 13.37 -20.27
CA LYS A 171 -11.16 13.77 -21.64
C LYS A 171 -11.40 12.54 -22.51
N GLN A 172 -12.55 12.50 -23.19
CA GLN A 172 -12.90 11.54 -24.24
C GLN A 172 -13.17 12.29 -25.56
N PHE A 173 -13.35 11.54 -26.65
CA PHE A 173 -13.51 12.10 -28.01
C PHE A 173 -14.73 13.04 -28.16
N ASP A 174 -15.82 12.81 -27.39
CA ASP A 174 -17.08 13.58 -27.46
C ASP A 174 -17.35 14.46 -26.22
N GLY A 175 -16.33 14.74 -25.40
CA GLY A 175 -16.46 15.50 -24.15
C GLY A 175 -15.71 14.84 -22.98
N GLY A 176 -15.79 15.42 -21.77
CA GLY A 176 -15.17 14.84 -20.57
C GLY A 176 -16.18 14.10 -19.69
N VAL A 177 -15.72 13.13 -18.90
CA VAL A 177 -16.51 12.47 -17.83
C VAL A 177 -15.80 12.61 -16.48
N CYS A 178 -16.55 12.88 -15.42
CA CYS A 178 -16.04 12.94 -14.06
C CYS A 178 -15.77 11.54 -13.50
N LEU A 179 -14.50 11.21 -13.25
CA LEU A 179 -14.07 9.94 -12.67
C LEU A 179 -13.61 10.12 -11.23
N ALA A 180 -13.98 9.16 -10.39
CA ALA A 180 -13.65 9.08 -8.98
C ALA A 180 -12.26 8.45 -8.74
N SER A 181 -11.51 9.05 -7.83
CA SER A 181 -10.21 8.53 -7.37
C SER A 181 -10.35 7.27 -6.49
N GLN A 182 -9.24 6.58 -6.21
CA GLN A 182 -9.24 5.40 -5.35
C GLN A 182 -9.90 5.68 -3.97
N GLY A 183 -10.70 4.72 -3.47
CA GLY A 183 -11.43 4.78 -2.21
C GLY A 183 -12.70 5.64 -2.23
N GLN A 184 -13.00 6.33 -3.35
CA GLN A 184 -14.25 7.06 -3.50
C GLN A 184 -15.42 6.10 -3.77
N PRO A 185 -16.64 6.40 -3.30
CA PRO A 185 -17.80 5.57 -3.57
C PRO A 185 -18.11 5.53 -5.08
N CYS A 186 -18.58 4.38 -5.54
CA CYS A 186 -18.94 4.13 -6.93
C CYS A 186 -20.05 3.08 -7.01
N GLU A 187 -20.74 3.04 -8.14
CA GLU A 187 -21.74 2.04 -8.51
C GLU A 187 -21.28 1.17 -9.69
N ALA A 188 -20.38 1.68 -10.53
CA ALA A 188 -19.86 0.99 -11.71
C ALA A 188 -18.40 1.38 -11.97
N GLY A 189 -17.62 0.48 -12.60
CA GLY A 189 -16.20 0.71 -12.90
C GLY A 189 -15.96 1.92 -13.81
N SER A 190 -16.91 2.25 -14.70
CA SER A 190 -16.86 3.45 -15.56
C SER A 190 -16.91 4.78 -14.79
N GLN A 191 -17.22 4.75 -13.50
CA GLN A 191 -17.19 5.91 -12.62
C GLN A 191 -15.82 6.12 -11.97
N CYS A 192 -14.88 5.18 -12.09
CA CYS A 192 -13.61 5.18 -11.40
C CYS A 192 -12.45 5.45 -12.36
N ILE A 193 -11.46 6.24 -11.93
CA ILE A 193 -10.20 6.43 -12.67
C ILE A 193 -9.49 5.08 -12.85
N THR A 194 -9.60 4.21 -11.85
CA THR A 194 -9.06 2.85 -11.85
C THR A 194 -9.82 1.90 -12.80
N GLY A 195 -10.96 2.32 -13.37
CA GLY A 195 -11.82 1.49 -14.20
C GLY A 195 -12.57 0.39 -13.44
N TYR A 196 -12.42 0.31 -12.12
CA TYR A 196 -13.00 -0.76 -11.30
C TYR A 196 -13.64 -0.24 -10.01
N CYS A 197 -14.83 -0.76 -9.74
CA CYS A 197 -15.65 -0.39 -8.60
C CYS A 197 -15.94 -1.63 -7.76
N GLU A 198 -15.49 -1.61 -6.51
CA GLU A 198 -15.74 -2.68 -5.56
C GLU A 198 -16.97 -2.33 -4.69
N PRO A 199 -18.06 -3.10 -4.74
CA PRO A 199 -19.28 -2.81 -4.00
C PRO A 199 -19.03 -2.64 -2.49
N GLY A 200 -19.42 -1.49 -1.93
CA GLY A 200 -19.25 -1.19 -0.50
C GLY A 200 -17.84 -0.76 -0.08
N VAL A 201 -16.84 -0.84 -0.97
CA VAL A 201 -15.47 -0.34 -0.74
C VAL A 201 -15.23 0.96 -1.52
N GLY A 202 -15.69 1.02 -2.78
CA GLY A 202 -15.46 2.14 -3.67
C GLY A 202 -14.50 1.82 -4.82
N CYS A 203 -13.96 2.85 -5.46
CA CYS A 203 -13.03 2.71 -6.56
C CYS A 203 -11.72 2.06 -6.08
N THR A 204 -11.36 0.92 -6.65
CA THR A 204 -10.16 0.18 -6.27
C THR A 204 -9.40 -0.25 -7.53
N VAL A 205 -8.16 -0.72 -7.35
CA VAL A 205 -7.36 -1.30 -8.42
C VAL A 205 -7.39 -2.82 -8.21
N PRO A 206 -7.98 -3.62 -9.12
CA PRO A 206 -8.13 -5.07 -8.94
C PRO A 206 -6.83 -5.81 -9.27
N LEU A 207 -5.76 -5.50 -8.54
CA LEU A 207 -4.46 -6.13 -8.71
C LEU A 207 -4.56 -7.63 -8.43
N GLY A 208 -3.89 -8.43 -9.25
CA GLY A 208 -3.86 -9.88 -9.13
C GLY A 208 -5.11 -10.58 -9.68
N LYS A 209 -6.01 -9.88 -10.37
CA LYS A 209 -7.10 -10.56 -11.10
C LYS A 209 -6.52 -11.34 -12.28
N ASP A 210 -7.00 -12.56 -12.53
CA ASP A 210 -6.55 -13.36 -13.67
C ASP A 210 -6.96 -12.71 -15.01
N CYS A 211 -6.11 -12.83 -16.02
CA CYS A 211 -6.34 -12.29 -17.37
C CYS A 211 -5.84 -13.25 -18.45
N ALA A 212 -6.46 -13.20 -19.63
CA ALA A 212 -5.98 -13.90 -20.83
C ALA A 212 -5.34 -12.92 -21.83
N SER A 213 -5.74 -11.66 -21.78
CA SER A 213 -5.33 -10.59 -22.69
C SER A 213 -5.25 -9.24 -21.94
N PRO A 214 -4.54 -8.23 -22.49
CA PRO A 214 -4.46 -6.91 -21.87
C PRO A 214 -5.83 -6.25 -21.65
N GLU A 215 -6.79 -6.53 -22.51
CA GLU A 215 -8.14 -5.97 -22.48
C GLU A 215 -9.04 -6.55 -21.38
N ASP A 216 -8.62 -7.63 -20.70
CA ASP A 216 -9.27 -8.13 -19.48
C ASP A 216 -8.95 -7.26 -18.24
N CYS A 217 -7.91 -6.43 -18.34
CA CYS A 217 -7.40 -5.61 -17.25
C CYS A 217 -7.93 -4.17 -17.37
N PRO A 218 -8.71 -3.69 -16.38
CA PRO A 218 -9.31 -2.36 -16.46
C PRO A 218 -8.33 -1.24 -16.12
N GLY A 219 -8.53 -0.08 -16.73
CA GLY A 219 -7.83 1.15 -16.36
C GLY A 219 -6.33 1.10 -16.69
N ALA A 220 -5.51 1.41 -15.69
CA ALA A 220 -4.05 1.48 -15.76
C ALA A 220 -3.36 0.12 -15.50
N LEU A 221 -4.04 -0.98 -15.83
CA LEU A 221 -3.57 -2.34 -15.63
C LEU A 221 -3.26 -3.02 -16.95
N THR A 222 -2.24 -3.86 -16.94
CA THR A 222 -1.87 -4.73 -18.06
C THR A 222 -1.76 -6.19 -17.62
N CYS A 223 -1.91 -7.10 -18.58
CA CYS A 223 -1.86 -8.52 -18.35
C CYS A 223 -0.40 -9.02 -18.33
N ALA A 224 0.12 -9.25 -17.12
CA ALA A 224 1.51 -9.63 -16.87
C ALA A 224 1.64 -11.15 -16.66
N ASP A 225 2.69 -11.75 -17.21
CA ASP A 225 3.01 -13.18 -17.05
C ASP A 225 3.87 -13.39 -15.80
N VAL A 226 3.35 -14.20 -14.89
CA VAL A 226 3.92 -14.59 -13.61
C VAL A 226 4.12 -16.10 -13.63
N LEU A 227 5.23 -16.54 -14.23
CA LEU A 227 5.67 -17.94 -14.30
C LEU A 227 4.57 -18.90 -14.81
N GLY A 228 3.94 -18.56 -15.93
CA GLY A 228 2.92 -19.40 -16.57
C GLY A 228 1.49 -19.16 -16.06
N SER A 229 1.29 -18.14 -15.22
CA SER A 229 -0.03 -17.59 -14.90
C SER A 229 -0.08 -16.12 -15.29
N SER A 230 -1.22 -15.63 -15.75
CA SER A 230 -1.35 -14.24 -16.21
C SER A 230 -2.31 -13.47 -15.30
N VAL A 231 -1.86 -12.32 -14.81
CA VAL A 231 -2.61 -11.48 -13.87
C VAL A 231 -2.52 -10.00 -14.22
N CYS A 232 -3.55 -9.25 -13.86
CA CYS A 232 -3.60 -7.80 -14.01
C CYS A 232 -2.73 -7.11 -12.96
N LEU A 233 -1.71 -6.39 -13.43
CA LEU A 233 -0.78 -5.58 -12.63
C LEU A 233 -0.63 -4.19 -13.26
N LEU A 234 -0.10 -3.23 -12.52
CA LEU A 234 0.07 -1.84 -12.96
C LEU A 234 1.01 -1.73 -14.17
N GLU A 235 0.62 -0.86 -15.10
CA GLU A 235 1.43 -0.47 -16.25
C GLU A 235 2.69 0.32 -15.83
N PRO A 236 3.75 0.35 -16.68
CA PRO A 236 4.90 1.22 -16.44
C PRO A 236 4.52 2.69 -16.25
N GLY A 237 5.12 3.36 -15.26
CA GLY A 237 4.88 4.76 -14.93
C GLY A 237 3.73 5.03 -13.94
N GLU A 238 2.94 4.01 -13.61
CA GLU A 238 1.87 4.10 -12.64
C GLU A 238 2.38 4.16 -11.20
N ASP A 239 1.62 4.81 -10.31
CA ASP A 239 1.96 4.90 -8.89
C ASP A 239 1.86 3.54 -8.21
N CYS A 240 2.92 3.13 -7.53
CA CYS A 240 3.02 1.84 -6.85
C CYS A 240 3.47 1.97 -5.41
N GLU A 241 3.15 0.96 -4.60
CA GLU A 241 3.63 0.87 -3.23
C GLU A 241 4.66 -0.24 -3.04
N HIS A 242 4.50 -1.33 -3.80
CA HIS A 242 5.30 -2.54 -3.72
C HIS A 242 5.68 -3.03 -5.12
N ASP A 243 6.82 -3.70 -5.23
CA ASP A 243 7.28 -4.34 -6.47
C ASP A 243 6.23 -5.22 -7.14
N ARG A 244 5.48 -5.98 -6.33
CA ARG A 244 4.42 -6.89 -6.79
C ARG A 244 3.24 -6.20 -7.45
N ASP A 245 3.10 -4.89 -7.29
CA ASP A 245 1.98 -4.14 -7.85
C ASP A 245 2.19 -3.91 -9.37
N CYS A 246 3.45 -3.94 -9.83
CA CYS A 246 3.86 -3.59 -11.18
C CYS A 246 4.02 -4.80 -12.10
N ALA A 247 3.67 -4.66 -13.37
CA ALA A 247 3.90 -5.69 -14.39
C ALA A 247 5.40 -5.99 -14.63
N SER A 248 6.27 -5.01 -14.37
CA SER A 248 7.74 -5.16 -14.36
C SER A 248 8.27 -5.83 -13.10
N PHE A 249 7.42 -6.04 -12.10
CA PHE A 249 7.80 -6.53 -10.78
C PHE A 249 8.82 -5.63 -10.07
N PHE A 250 8.84 -4.33 -10.39
CA PHE A 250 9.75 -3.38 -9.78
C PHE A 250 9.07 -2.02 -9.60
N CYS A 251 8.90 -1.63 -8.33
CA CYS A 251 8.46 -0.31 -7.93
C CYS A 251 9.70 0.51 -7.59
N ASN A 252 10.00 1.52 -8.41
CA ASN A 252 11.25 2.26 -8.28
C ASN A 252 11.24 3.19 -7.05
N ALA A 253 12.38 3.84 -6.79
CA ALA A 253 12.55 4.75 -5.66
C ALA A 253 11.61 5.98 -5.70
N GLU A 254 11.11 6.33 -6.89
CA GLU A 254 10.14 7.41 -7.11
C GLU A 254 8.69 6.94 -6.93
N ARG A 255 8.48 5.69 -6.50
CA ARG A 255 7.18 5.04 -6.35
C ARG A 255 6.41 4.91 -7.65
N LYS A 256 7.13 4.73 -8.76
CA LYS A 256 6.57 4.45 -10.08
C LYS A 256 6.93 3.05 -10.54
N CYS A 257 5.99 2.39 -11.21
CA CYS A 257 6.27 1.12 -11.85
C CYS A 257 7.34 1.30 -12.92
N ASN A 258 8.41 0.54 -12.80
CA ASN A 258 9.49 0.60 -13.77
C ASN A 258 9.04 0.01 -15.11
N ARG A 259 9.80 0.26 -16.17
CA ARG A 259 9.60 -0.38 -17.48
C ARG A 259 9.61 -1.90 -17.35
N ASP A 260 8.75 -2.54 -18.11
CA ASP A 260 8.56 -3.99 -18.17
C ASP A 260 9.14 -4.61 -19.45
N ASP A 261 9.89 -3.83 -20.24
CA ASP A 261 10.53 -4.28 -21.48
C ASP A 261 11.92 -4.91 -21.27
N GLY A 262 12.35 -5.06 -20.01
CA GLY A 262 13.62 -5.67 -19.61
C GLY A 262 14.86 -4.86 -20.03
N ARG A 263 14.68 -3.62 -20.51
CA ARG A 263 15.75 -2.74 -20.96
C ARG A 263 16.19 -1.79 -19.85
N CYS A 264 17.38 -1.24 -20.00
CA CYS A 264 17.95 -0.32 -19.02
C CYS A 264 18.93 0.65 -19.66
N ASP A 265 19.03 1.87 -19.10
CA ASP A 265 20.15 2.75 -19.35
C ASP A 265 21.21 2.67 -18.24
N SER A 266 20.78 2.34 -17.02
CA SER A 266 21.63 2.17 -15.84
C SER A 266 21.14 1.06 -14.90
N ASN A 267 21.96 0.67 -13.92
CA ASN A 267 21.57 -0.30 -12.89
C ASN A 267 20.38 0.14 -12.03
N ALA A 268 20.05 1.44 -11.98
CA ALA A 268 18.92 1.93 -11.19
C ALA A 268 17.56 1.47 -11.77
N GLU A 269 17.53 1.10 -13.05
CA GLU A 269 16.35 0.57 -13.75
C GLU A 269 16.23 -0.96 -13.65
N CYS A 270 17.18 -1.61 -13.00
CA CYS A 270 17.20 -3.06 -12.85
C CYS A 270 16.90 -3.45 -11.40
N HIS A 271 15.95 -4.37 -11.22
CA HIS A 271 15.61 -4.90 -9.90
C HIS A 271 16.73 -5.81 -9.38
N SER A 272 17.11 -5.67 -8.10
CA SER A 272 18.16 -6.50 -7.52
C SER A 272 17.73 -7.97 -7.42
N PRO A 273 18.50 -8.93 -7.98
CA PRO A 273 19.95 -8.86 -8.20
C PRO A 273 20.40 -8.61 -9.65
N THR A 274 19.48 -8.29 -10.56
CA THR A 274 19.81 -8.03 -11.97
C THR A 274 20.66 -6.77 -12.13
N GLN A 275 21.46 -6.73 -13.19
CA GLN A 275 22.33 -5.61 -13.52
C GLN A 275 22.13 -5.23 -14.99
N CYS A 276 22.33 -3.95 -15.29
CA CYS A 276 22.29 -3.44 -16.63
C CYS A 276 23.54 -3.88 -17.40
N GLY A 277 23.37 -4.85 -18.29
CA GLY A 277 24.44 -5.38 -19.11
C GLY A 277 24.89 -4.41 -20.21
N ALA A 278 26.01 -4.73 -20.85
CA ALA A 278 26.54 -3.95 -21.98
C ALA A 278 25.54 -3.85 -23.16
N THR A 279 24.63 -4.83 -23.27
CA THR A 279 23.59 -4.87 -24.29
C THR A 279 22.30 -4.14 -23.87
N LYS A 280 22.31 -3.36 -22.78
CA LYS A 280 21.16 -2.55 -22.32
C LYS A 280 19.95 -3.39 -21.92
N LEU A 281 20.22 -4.57 -21.35
CA LEU A 281 19.24 -5.50 -20.78
C LEU A 281 19.51 -5.71 -19.29
N CYS A 282 18.46 -5.79 -18.49
CA CYS A 282 18.56 -6.19 -17.08
C CYS A 282 18.72 -7.70 -16.99
N GLN A 283 19.93 -8.16 -16.70
CA GLN A 283 20.29 -9.58 -16.70
C GLN A 283 20.90 -9.98 -15.35
N LEU A 284 20.78 -11.27 -15.04
CA LEU A 284 21.27 -11.86 -13.80
C LEU A 284 22.80 -12.04 -13.85
N PRO A 285 23.52 -11.67 -12.77
CA PRO A 285 24.93 -12.02 -12.63
C PRO A 285 25.12 -13.52 -12.34
N ASP A 286 26.37 -13.98 -12.48
CA ASP A 286 26.75 -15.35 -12.18
C ASP A 286 26.38 -15.75 -10.74
N GLY A 287 25.98 -17.01 -10.57
CA GLY A 287 25.52 -17.60 -9.32
C GLY A 287 24.02 -17.46 -9.05
N GLN A 288 23.28 -16.66 -9.83
CA GLN A 288 21.83 -16.54 -9.68
C GLN A 288 21.08 -17.68 -10.40
N PRO A 289 19.97 -18.19 -9.85
CA PRO A 289 19.13 -19.19 -10.53
C PRO A 289 18.52 -18.61 -11.81
N CYS A 290 18.44 -19.45 -12.84
CA CYS A 290 17.97 -19.05 -14.17
C CYS A 290 17.19 -20.20 -14.84
N MET A 291 16.33 -19.85 -15.80
CA MET A 291 15.63 -20.81 -16.67
C MET A 291 16.09 -20.76 -18.12
N ARG A 292 16.73 -19.65 -18.53
CA ARG A 292 17.02 -19.32 -19.93
C ARG A 292 18.40 -18.67 -20.03
N HIS A 293 19.13 -18.96 -21.11
CA HIS A 293 20.49 -18.49 -21.33
C HIS A 293 20.55 -16.95 -21.42
N GLU A 294 19.56 -16.38 -22.09
CA GLU A 294 19.39 -14.94 -22.35
C GLU A 294 19.21 -14.13 -21.06
N ALA A 295 18.76 -14.77 -19.97
CA ALA A 295 18.55 -14.11 -18.69
C ALA A 295 19.87 -13.80 -17.96
N CYS A 296 20.96 -14.47 -18.31
CA CYS A 296 22.26 -14.32 -17.66
C CYS A 296 23.14 -13.31 -18.40
N LEU A 297 23.88 -12.47 -17.66
CA LEU A 297 24.88 -11.55 -18.23
C LEU A 297 25.94 -12.30 -19.05
N SER A 298 26.26 -13.53 -18.65
CA SER A 298 27.19 -14.41 -19.34
C SER A 298 26.64 -15.03 -20.63
N GLY A 299 25.33 -14.95 -20.84
CA GLY A 299 24.62 -15.67 -21.91
C GLY A 299 24.54 -17.18 -21.68
N TYR A 300 24.79 -17.66 -20.45
CA TYR A 300 24.79 -19.10 -20.15
C TYR A 300 24.10 -19.44 -18.84
N CYS A 301 23.13 -20.36 -18.94
CA CYS A 301 22.33 -20.84 -17.84
C CYS A 301 22.44 -22.36 -17.72
N SER A 302 22.92 -22.85 -16.57
CA SER A 302 22.97 -24.26 -16.22
C SER A 302 22.44 -24.43 -14.80
N GLU A 303 21.12 -24.25 -14.65
CA GLU A 303 20.40 -24.06 -13.36
C GLU A 303 20.71 -22.74 -12.67
N THR A 304 21.97 -22.30 -12.71
CA THR A 304 22.43 -20.98 -12.33
C THR A 304 23.18 -20.31 -13.48
N CYS A 305 23.22 -18.99 -13.47
CA CYS A 305 24.05 -18.20 -14.37
C CYS A 305 25.51 -18.49 -14.08
N GLN A 306 26.28 -18.81 -15.11
CA GLN A 306 27.68 -19.18 -14.99
C GLN A 306 28.46 -18.62 -16.18
N ILE A 307 29.78 -18.55 -16.05
CA ILE A 307 30.68 -18.21 -17.14
C ILE A 307 30.39 -19.13 -18.34
N SER A 308 30.16 -18.52 -19.50
CA SER A 308 29.84 -19.27 -20.72
C SER A 308 31.07 -20.07 -21.20
N PRO A 309 30.92 -21.37 -21.51
CA PRO A 309 31.99 -22.14 -22.13
C PRO A 309 32.33 -21.57 -23.51
N GLU A 310 33.55 -21.81 -24.00
CA GLU A 310 34.04 -21.22 -25.26
C GLU A 310 33.10 -21.46 -26.44
N SER A 311 32.45 -22.62 -26.51
CA SER A 311 31.50 -22.97 -27.59
C SER A 311 30.18 -22.20 -27.53
N PHE A 312 29.92 -21.45 -26.46
CA PHE A 312 28.72 -20.61 -26.28
C PHE A 312 29.02 -19.12 -26.42
N GLN A 313 30.29 -18.74 -26.49
CA GLN A 313 30.71 -17.34 -26.61
C GLN A 313 30.51 -16.83 -28.04
N CYS A 314 30.08 -15.58 -28.15
CA CYS A 314 29.91 -14.90 -29.43
C CYS A 314 31.25 -14.27 -29.85
N GLU A 315 31.58 -14.35 -31.14
CA GLU A 315 32.85 -13.82 -31.67
C GLU A 315 32.97 -12.30 -31.52
N SER A 316 31.85 -11.59 -31.41
CA SER A 316 31.81 -10.15 -31.18
C SER A 316 30.79 -9.78 -30.09
N PRO A 317 30.97 -8.63 -29.42
CA PRO A 317 29.97 -8.12 -28.48
C PRO A 317 28.62 -8.00 -29.18
N CYS A 318 27.61 -8.60 -28.59
CA CYS A 318 26.27 -8.55 -29.14
C CYS A 318 25.74 -7.10 -29.15
N PRO A 319 24.96 -6.71 -30.18
CA PRO A 319 24.35 -5.39 -30.23
C PRO A 319 23.34 -5.19 -29.09
N ALA A 320 22.91 -3.95 -28.89
CA ALA A 320 21.89 -3.62 -27.89
C ALA A 320 20.63 -4.48 -28.07
N TYR A 321 20.03 -4.85 -26.94
CA TYR A 321 18.80 -5.64 -26.82
C TYR A 321 18.90 -7.07 -27.36
N THR A 322 20.12 -7.60 -27.44
CA THR A 322 20.39 -9.00 -27.77
C THR A 322 21.25 -9.66 -26.71
N ALA A 323 21.17 -10.98 -26.59
CA ALA A 323 22.02 -11.78 -25.71
C ALA A 323 22.79 -12.80 -26.55
N CYS A 324 23.99 -13.16 -26.09
CA CYS A 324 24.74 -14.24 -26.71
C CYS A 324 24.17 -15.58 -26.26
N VAL A 325 23.69 -16.38 -27.21
CA VAL A 325 23.13 -17.71 -26.95
C VAL A 325 23.76 -18.69 -27.91
N SER A 326 24.55 -19.63 -27.38
CA SER A 326 25.21 -20.66 -28.20
C SER A 326 26.01 -20.08 -29.37
N GLY A 327 26.76 -18.99 -29.13
CA GLY A 327 27.58 -18.32 -30.14
C GLY A 327 26.83 -17.42 -31.14
N SER A 328 25.52 -17.23 -30.97
CA SER A 328 24.72 -16.31 -31.81
C SER A 328 24.05 -15.23 -30.98
N CYS A 329 24.03 -13.99 -31.50
CA CYS A 329 23.31 -12.89 -30.84
C CYS A 329 21.82 -12.97 -31.17
N THR A 330 20.98 -13.23 -30.17
CA THR A 330 19.53 -13.38 -30.32
C THR A 330 18.80 -12.20 -29.67
N PRO A 331 17.77 -11.63 -30.31
CA PRO A 331 16.89 -10.65 -29.67
C PRO A 331 16.25 -11.21 -28.41
N VAL A 332 16.22 -10.41 -27.35
CA VAL A 332 15.65 -10.82 -26.06
C VAL A 332 14.31 -10.13 -25.84
N ASP A 333 13.29 -10.92 -25.50
CA ASP A 333 12.01 -10.41 -25.03
C ASP A 333 12.12 -9.99 -23.55
N GLY A 334 11.74 -8.75 -23.24
CA GLY A 334 11.71 -8.23 -21.88
C GLY A 334 10.89 -9.08 -20.91
N LYS A 335 9.79 -9.67 -21.38
CA LYS A 335 8.95 -10.55 -20.56
C LYS A 335 9.73 -11.75 -20.03
N LEU A 336 10.64 -12.31 -20.84
CA LEU A 336 11.50 -13.42 -20.42
C LEU A 336 12.43 -13.01 -19.28
N LEU A 337 12.99 -11.80 -19.35
CA LEU A 337 13.88 -11.28 -18.30
C LEU A 337 13.12 -11.05 -16.99
N ASN A 338 11.94 -10.44 -17.06
CA ASN A 338 11.09 -10.21 -15.89
C ASN A 338 10.68 -11.53 -15.22
N GLN A 339 10.31 -12.55 -16.01
CA GLN A 339 9.96 -13.87 -15.49
C GLN A 339 11.15 -14.57 -14.83
N ASN A 340 12.36 -14.46 -15.38
CA ASN A 340 13.55 -15.05 -14.76
C ASN A 340 13.90 -14.36 -13.45
N MET A 341 13.71 -13.03 -13.36
CA MET A 341 13.91 -12.30 -12.11
C MET A 341 13.02 -12.85 -10.98
N LEU A 342 11.78 -13.23 -11.27
CA LEU A 342 10.85 -13.80 -10.29
C LEU A 342 11.38 -15.06 -9.59
N LEU A 343 12.25 -15.85 -10.23
CA LEU A 343 12.91 -17.01 -9.61
C LEU A 343 13.74 -16.64 -8.39
N THR A 344 14.29 -15.42 -8.39
CA THR A 344 15.10 -14.85 -7.30
C THR A 344 14.29 -14.00 -6.33
N ALA A 345 13.00 -13.78 -6.60
CA ALA A 345 12.14 -12.87 -5.84
C ALA A 345 10.92 -13.57 -5.19
N PRO A 346 11.13 -14.49 -4.23
CA PRO A 346 10.05 -15.28 -3.63
C PRO A 346 9.02 -14.42 -2.88
N ARG A 347 9.41 -13.24 -2.39
CA ARG A 347 8.50 -12.29 -1.74
C ARG A 347 7.52 -11.66 -2.73
N ILE A 348 7.97 -11.36 -3.94
CA ILE A 348 7.12 -10.80 -5.01
C ILE A 348 6.09 -11.85 -5.40
N LEU A 349 6.53 -13.07 -5.72
CA LEU A 349 5.63 -14.18 -6.06
C LEU A 349 4.59 -14.47 -4.98
N LYS A 350 5.03 -14.52 -3.71
CA LYS A 350 4.11 -14.69 -2.58
C LYS A 350 3.08 -13.56 -2.53
N GLY A 351 3.52 -12.32 -2.71
CA GLY A 351 2.65 -11.15 -2.71
C GLY A 351 1.63 -11.16 -3.84
N ILE A 352 2.02 -11.54 -5.06
CA ILE A 352 1.10 -11.69 -6.20
C ILE A 352 0.05 -12.78 -5.90
N ARG A 353 0.47 -13.89 -5.29
CA ARG A 353 -0.47 -14.95 -4.86
C ARG A 353 -1.48 -14.44 -3.82
N GLU A 354 -1.02 -13.62 -2.86
CA GLU A 354 -1.92 -12.99 -1.88
C GLU A 354 -2.93 -12.06 -2.56
N LEU A 355 -2.51 -11.30 -3.58
CA LEU A 355 -3.41 -10.46 -4.39
C LEU A 355 -4.46 -11.30 -5.12
N ARG A 356 -4.06 -12.40 -5.77
CA ARG A 356 -5.01 -13.35 -6.41
C ARG A 356 -6.06 -13.86 -5.43
N ILE A 357 -5.64 -14.29 -4.24
CA ILE A 357 -6.55 -14.75 -3.18
C ILE A 357 -7.54 -13.65 -2.77
N GLN A 358 -7.10 -12.40 -2.69
CA GLN A 358 -7.97 -11.25 -2.39
C GLN A 358 -9.00 -10.99 -3.50
N GLN A 359 -8.67 -11.27 -4.75
CA GLN A 359 -9.59 -11.20 -5.89
C GLN A 359 -10.53 -12.42 -5.99
N GLY A 360 -10.49 -13.33 -5.01
CA GLY A 360 -11.31 -14.54 -5.02
C GLY A 360 -10.88 -15.57 -6.05
N THR A 361 -9.71 -15.42 -6.66
CA THR A 361 -9.12 -16.43 -7.54
C THR A 361 -8.29 -17.43 -6.71
N GLN A 362 -8.47 -18.72 -6.98
CA GLN A 362 -7.63 -19.77 -6.39
C GLN A 362 -6.22 -19.74 -7.02
N PRO A 363 -5.17 -20.02 -6.24
CA PRO A 363 -3.77 -19.87 -6.66
C PRO A 363 -3.39 -20.77 -7.85
#